data_AF-A0AAU5TB84-F1
#
_entry.id   AF-A0AAU5TB84-F1
#
_cell.length_a   1.000
_cell.length_b   1.000
_cell.length_c   1.000
_cell.angle_alpha   90.00
_cell.angle_beta   90.00
_cell.angle_gamma   90.00
#
_symmetry.space_group_name_H-M   'P 1'
#
loop_
_entity.id
_entity.type
_entity.pdbx_description
1 polymer ?
#
loop_
_entity_poly.entity_id
_entity_poly.type
_entity_poly.pdbx_seq_one_letter_code
_entity_poly.pdbx_strand_id
1 'polypeptide(L)' 'MSTHAADREAIEALDRLRAALAAHGITLPSLDLHLASYASGYGNPPLITLGNCNTATAQRLAAVLADR' A
#
# COMPACT_ATOMS: atom_id res chain seq x y z
N MET A 1 -20.22 5.53 0.23
CA MET A 1 -19.29 4.80 1.13
C MET A 1 -19.48 3.33 0.82
N SER A 2 -18.54 2.71 0.12
CA SER A 2 -18.69 1.31 -0.29
C SER A 2 -18.65 0.41 0.94
N THR A 3 -19.72 -0.37 1.12
CA THR A 3 -20.01 -1.18 2.32
C THR A 3 -19.40 -2.58 2.24
N HIS A 4 -18.47 -2.84 1.31
CA HIS A 4 -17.94 -4.18 1.06
C HIS A 4 -16.78 -4.49 2.00
N ALA A 5 -16.78 -5.70 2.57
CA ALA A 5 -15.73 -6.14 3.49
C ALA A 5 -14.32 -6.03 2.89
N ALA A 6 -14.19 -6.27 1.58
CA ALA A 6 -12.93 -6.13 0.84
C ALA A 6 -12.39 -4.69 0.83
N ASP A 7 -13.26 -3.68 0.83
CA ASP A 7 -12.84 -2.28 0.88
C ASP A 7 -12.23 -1.93 2.24
N ARG A 8 -12.83 -2.43 3.32
CA ARG A 8 -12.33 -2.24 4.68
C ARG A 8 -10.98 -2.93 4.86
N GLU A 9 -10.86 -4.17 4.40
CA GLU A 9 -9.61 -4.92 4.44
C GLU A 9 -8.49 -4.19 3.68
N ALA A 10 -8.80 -3.65 2.49
CA ALA A 10 -7.83 -2.91 1.69
C ALA A 10 -7.38 -1.61 2.37
N ILE A 11 -8.31 -0.86 2.98
CA ILE A 11 -7.99 0.36 3.75
C ILE A 11 -7.11 0.02 4.96
N GLU A 12 -7.45 -1.02 5.72
CA GLU A 12 -6.65 -1.45 6.87
C GLU A 12 -5.26 -1.93 6.46
N ALA A 13 -5.15 -2.64 5.34
CA ALA A 13 -3.87 -3.06 4.79
C ALA A 13 -3.02 -1.86 4.35
N LEU A 14 -3.62 -0.87 3.69
CA LEU A 14 -2.96 0.38 3.30
C LEU A 14 -2.45 1.15 4.52
N ASP A 15 -3.26 1.33 5.55
CA ASP A 15 -2.85 2.03 6.77
C ASP A 15 -1.74 1.30 7.52
N ARG A 16 -1.83 -0.04 7.64
CA ARG A 16 -0.75 -0.85 8.23
C ARG A 16 0.55 -0.71 7.46
N LEU A 17 0.50 -0.76 6.12
CA LEU A 17 1.67 -0.59 5.28
C LEU A 17 2.27 0.82 5.44
N ARG A 18 1.43 1.86 5.44
CA ARG A 18 1.85 3.25 5.62
C ARG A 18 2.52 3.45 6.99
N ALA A 19 1.95 2.90 8.05
CA ALA A 19 2.53 2.96 9.40
C ALA A 19 3.88 2.24 9.48
N ALA A 20 3.99 1.04 8.88
CA ALA A 20 5.24 0.29 8.85
C ALA A 20 6.34 1.06 8.11
N LEU A 21 6.05 1.59 6.91
CA LEU A 21 7.00 2.39 6.15
C LEU A 21 7.42 3.65 6.92
N ALA A 22 6.47 4.35 7.54
CA ALA A 22 6.75 5.54 8.36
C ALA A 22 7.65 5.23 9.56
N ALA A 23 7.47 4.07 10.21
CA ALA A 23 8.32 3.61 11.32
C ALA A 23 9.79 3.42 10.88
N HIS A 24 10.03 3.11 9.61
CA HIS A 24 11.36 3.01 9.00
C HIS A 24 11.82 4.30 8.31
N GLY A 25 11.09 5.42 8.50
CA GLY A 25 11.42 6.71 7.90
C GLY A 25 11.29 6.73 6.38
N ILE A 26 10.44 5.87 5.82
CA ILE A 26 10.11 5.81 4.40
C ILE A 26 8.71 6.41 4.20
N THR A 27 8.61 7.38 3.29
CA THR A 27 7.33 7.92 2.85
C THR A 27 7.17 7.72 1.35
N LEU A 28 6.03 7.16 0.95
CA LEU A 28 5.66 6.99 -0.45
C LEU A 28 4.43 7.88 -0.70
N PRO A 29 4.60 9.06 -1.31
CA PRO A 29 3.51 10.03 -1.47
C PRO A 29 2.41 9.54 -2.42
N SER A 30 2.71 8.56 -3.26
CA SER A 30 1.75 7.94 -4.19
C SER A 30 1.18 6.61 -3.66
N LEU A 31 1.43 6.27 -2.39
CA LEU A 31 0.90 5.06 -1.77
C LEU A 31 -0.59 5.24 -1.50
N ASP A 32 -1.42 4.56 -2.28
CA ASP A 32 -2.88 4.66 -2.20
C ASP A 32 -3.56 3.41 -2.79
N LEU A 33 -4.88 3.31 -2.66
CA LEU A 33 -5.65 2.29 -3.35
C LEU A 33 -5.66 2.54 -4.86
N HIS A 34 -5.48 1.48 -5.64
CA HIS A 34 -5.63 1.56 -7.09
C HIS A 34 -7.11 1.76 -7.44
N LEU A 35 -7.47 3.00 -7.76
CA LEU A 35 -8.86 3.42 -7.94
C LEU A 35 -9.63 2.59 -8.97
N ALA A 36 -8.99 2.19 -10.07
CA ALA A 36 -9.66 1.37 -11.08
C ALA A 36 -9.98 -0.03 -10.55
N SER A 37 -9.08 -0.65 -9.78
CA SER A 37 -9.36 -1.94 -9.15
C SER A 37 -10.45 -1.81 -8.08
N TYR A 38 -10.36 -0.76 -7.25
CA TYR A 38 -11.34 -0.45 -6.21
C TYR A 38 -12.76 -0.20 -6.76
N ALA A 39 -12.87 0.57 -7.85
CA ALA A 39 -14.16 0.90 -8.46
C ALA A 39 -14.73 -0.22 -9.35
N SER A 40 -13.89 -1.19 -9.76
CA SER A 40 -14.30 -2.23 -10.71
C SER A 40 -15.34 -3.21 -10.12
N GLY A 41 -15.37 -3.42 -8.81
CA GLY A 41 -16.33 -4.32 -8.13
C GLY A 41 -16.25 -5.79 -8.54
N TYR A 42 -15.31 -6.18 -9.42
CA TYR A 42 -15.18 -7.52 -9.97
C TYR A 42 -14.46 -8.45 -8.99
N GLY A 43 -15.10 -8.83 -7.87
CA GLY A 43 -14.77 -10.00 -7.01
C GLY A 43 -13.35 -10.16 -6.45
N ASN A 44 -12.39 -9.37 -6.91
CA ASN A 44 -10.99 -9.40 -6.57
C ASN A 44 -10.72 -8.32 -5.53
N PRO A 45 -9.82 -8.60 -4.57
CA PRO A 45 -9.43 -7.61 -3.59
C PRO A 45 -8.84 -6.36 -4.28
N PRO A 46 -9.15 -5.15 -3.79
CA PRO A 46 -8.55 -3.92 -4.31
C PRO A 46 -7.03 -3.97 -4.26
N LEU A 47 -6.38 -3.51 -5.33
CA LEU A 47 -4.92 -3.42 -5.38
C LEU A 47 -4.45 -2.16 -4.64
N ILE A 48 -3.25 -2.23 -4.05
CA ILE A 48 -2.56 -1.09 -3.45
C ILE A 48 -1.48 -0.62 -4.43
N THR A 49 -1.53 0.66 -4.81
CA THR A 49 -0.53 1.31 -5.64
C THR A 49 0.68 1.66 -4.78
N LEU A 50 1.85 1.10 -5.09
CA LEU A 50 3.10 1.38 -4.35
C LEU A 50 3.84 2.63 -4.86
N GLY A 51 3.44 3.17 -6.01
CA GLY A 51 4.02 4.38 -6.60
C GLY A 51 5.50 4.24 -7.00
N ASN A 52 6.07 5.33 -7.47
CA ASN A 52 7.50 5.41 -7.74
C ASN A 52 8.26 5.73 -6.44
N CYS A 53 9.43 5.15 -6.28
CA CYS A 53 10.35 5.47 -5.19
C CYS A 53 11.74 5.80 -5.75
N ASN A 54 12.49 6.64 -5.05
CA ASN A 54 13.88 6.93 -5.42
C ASN A 54 14.82 5.79 -4.97
N THR A 55 16.05 5.77 -5.49
CA THR A 55 17.04 4.73 -5.20
C THR A 55 17.30 4.54 -3.70
N ALA A 56 17.40 5.64 -2.94
CA ALA A 56 17.63 5.58 -1.50
C ALA A 56 16.46 4.90 -0.75
N THR A 57 15.23 5.16 -1.19
CA THR A 57 14.03 4.54 -0.65
C THR A 57 13.95 3.07 -1.02
N ALA A 58 14.26 2.73 -2.28
CA ALA A 58 14.29 1.35 -2.75
C ALA A 58 15.32 0.50 -1.96
N GLN A 59 16.51 1.06 -1.68
CA GLN A 59 17.53 0.39 -0.88
C GLN A 59 17.08 0.17 0.57
N ARG A 60 16.48 1.17 1.22
CA ARG A 60 15.93 1.02 2.57
C ARG A 60 14.83 -0.04 2.62
N LEU A 61 13.92 -0.04 1.63
CA LEU A 61 12.87 -1.04 1.53
C LEU A 61 13.46 -2.45 1.38
N ALA A 62 14.44 -2.61 0.49
CA ALA A 62 15.13 -3.89 0.29
C ALA A 62 15.82 -4.38 1.56
N ALA A 63 16.48 -3.49 2.31
CA ALA A 63 17.13 -3.84 3.58
C ALA A 63 16.12 -4.34 4.63
N VAL A 64 14.99 -3.64 4.79
CA VAL A 64 13.93 -4.03 5.75
C VAL A 64 13.27 -5.37 5.35
N LEU A 65 13.10 -5.63 4.05
CA LEU A 65 12.49 -6.86 3.57
C LEU A 65 13.45 -8.07 3.58
N ALA A 66 14.76 -7.83 3.42
CA ALA A 66 15.78 -8.88 3.44
C ALA A 66 16.12 -9.37 4.86
N ASP A 67 15.79 -8.60 5.91
CA ASP A 67 16.01 -8.95 7.32
C ASP A 67 14.91 -9.90 7.86
N ARG A 68 14.42 -10.82 7.00
CA ARG A 68 13.32 -11.76 7.27
C ARG A 68 13.81 -13.20 7.27
#